data_AF-A0A251S7T0-F1
#
_entry.id   AF-A0A251S7T0-F1
#
_cell.length_a   1.000
_cell.length_b   1.000
_cell.length_c   1.000
_cell.angle_alpha   90.00
_cell.angle_beta   90.00
_cell.angle_gamma   90.00
#
_symmetry.space_group_name_H-M   'P 1'
#
loop_
_entity.id
_entity.type
_entity.pdbx_description
1 polymer ?
#
loop_
_entity_poly.entity_id
_entity_poly.type
_entity_poly.pdbx_seq_one_letter_code
_entity_poly.pdbx_strand_id
1 'polypeptide(L)'
;MTEVLKALQELNVCWKKIGHYNMKCRWAPGNNSMQSNPYFGDELSIVQTDGALTTPNVLKFEVQLYKTRQDKYLLDLQRIQGT
;
A
#
# COMPACT_ATOMS: atom_id res chain seq x y z
N MET A 1 -9.51 -9.43 8.35
CA MET A 1 -9.28 -8.46 7.25
C MET A 1 -9.73 -7.06 7.61
N THR A 2 -10.92 -6.85 8.21
CA THR A 2 -11.40 -5.51 8.58
C THR A 2 -10.40 -4.69 9.41
N GLU A 3 -9.83 -5.28 10.47
CA GLU A 3 -8.83 -4.59 11.29
C GLU A 3 -7.54 -4.24 10.53
N VAL A 4 -7.13 -5.07 9.57
CA VAL A 4 -5.99 -4.77 8.69
C VAL A 4 -6.30 -3.56 7.82
N LEU A 5 -7.51 -3.49 7.24
CA LEU A 5 -7.91 -2.34 6.41
C LEU A 5 -7.98 -1.03 7.21
N LYS A 6 -8.48 -1.07 8.46
CA LYS A 6 -8.47 0.09 9.35
C LYS A 6 -7.05 0.59 9.61
N ALA A 7 -6.12 -0.31 9.97
CA ALA A 7 -4.73 0.04 10.20
C ALA A 7 -4.06 0.63 8.95
N LEU A 8 -4.32 0.05 7.77
CA LEU A 8 -3.80 0.61 6.51
C LEU A 8 -4.37 2.01 6.23
N GLN A 9 -5.64 2.24 6.53
CA GLN A 9 -6.30 3.55 6.38
C GLN A 9 -5.68 4.60 7.32
N GLU A 10 -5.51 4.27 8.60
CA GLU A 10 -4.89 5.14 9.61
C GLU A 10 -3.45 5.54 9.23
N LEU A 11 -2.73 4.64 8.56
CA LEU A 11 -1.36 4.86 8.10
C LEU A 11 -1.28 5.52 6.70
N ASN A 12 -2.41 5.89 6.09
CA ASN A 12 -2.50 6.42 4.71
C ASN A 12 -1.80 5.52 3.68
N VAL A 13 -1.89 4.20 3.85
CA VAL A 13 -1.40 3.23 2.87
C VAL A 13 -2.47 3.05 1.81
N CYS A 14 -2.11 3.08 0.53
CA CYS A 14 -3.02 2.67 -0.54
C CYS A 14 -2.98 1.15 -0.70
N TRP A 15 -4.12 0.50 -0.94
CA TRP A 15 -4.16 -0.94 -1.22
C TRP A 15 -5.09 -1.28 -2.38
N LYS A 16 -4.77 -2.40 -3.05
CA LYS A 16 -5.66 -3.05 -4.01
C LYS A 16 -5.84 -4.52 -3.62
N LYS A 17 -7.08 -4.99 -3.64
CA LYS A 17 -7.41 -6.39 -3.46
C LYS A 17 -7.02 -7.16 -4.72
N ILE A 18 -6.25 -8.24 -4.56
CA ILE A 18 -5.91 -9.16 -5.67
C ILE A 18 -6.44 -10.57 -5.46
N GLY A 19 -6.91 -10.89 -4.25
CA GLY A 19 -7.64 -12.12 -3.92
C GLY A 19 -8.55 -11.92 -2.72
N HIS A 20 -9.31 -12.94 -2.33
CA HIS A 20 -10.24 -12.83 -1.18
C HIS A 20 -9.55 -12.37 0.11
N TYR A 21 -8.31 -12.78 0.29
CA TYR A 21 -7.48 -12.51 1.47
C TYR A 21 -6.08 -12.01 1.12
N ASN A 22 -5.91 -11.48 -0.10
CA ASN A 22 -4.64 -10.97 -0.62
C ASN A 22 -4.79 -9.52 -1.11
N MET A 23 -3.86 -8.66 -0.70
CA MET A 23 -3.81 -7.26 -1.09
C MET A 23 -2.39 -6.83 -1.42
N LYS A 24 -2.24 -6.00 -2.46
CA LYS A 24 -1.00 -5.24 -2.70
C LYS A 24 -1.14 -3.85 -2.14
N CYS A 25 -0.17 -3.44 -1.36
CA CYS A 25 -0.11 -2.18 -0.65
C CYS A 25 1.02 -1.30 -1.19
N ARG A 26 0.79 0.01 -1.14
CA ARG A 26 1.76 1.05 -1.49
C ARG A 26 1.68 2.13 -0.44
N TRP A 27 2.81 2.42 0.19
CA TRP A 27 2.95 3.51 1.12
C TRP A 27 3.95 4.53 0.58
N ALA A 28 3.59 5.81 0.63
CA ALA A 28 4.41 6.91 0.15
C ALA A 28 4.32 8.07 1.16
N PRO A 29 5.28 8.18 2.11
CA PRO A 29 5.26 9.26 3.08
C PRO A 29 5.47 10.61 2.36
N GLY A 30 4.59 11.57 2.62
CA GLY A 30 4.62 12.92 2.03
C GLY A 30 3.58 13.19 0.94
N ASN A 31 2.88 12.17 0.44
CA ASN A 31 1.78 12.38 -0.50
C ASN A 31 0.46 12.61 0.25
N ASN A 32 0.32 13.76 0.93
CA ASN A 32 -0.92 14.19 1.58
C ASN A 32 -1.98 14.64 0.55
N SER A 33 -2.22 13.87 -0.51
CA SER A 33 -3.39 14.05 -1.35
C SER A 33 -4.50 13.16 -0.80
N MET A 34 -5.41 13.75 -0.04
CA MET A 34 -6.75 13.20 0.14
C MET A 34 -7.35 12.93 -1.24
N GLN A 35 -7.27 11.70 -1.75
CA GLN A 35 -7.96 11.30 -2.97
C GLN A 35 -8.18 9.79 -2.97
N SER A 36 -9.40 9.44 -2.55
CA SER A 36 -10.24 8.39 -3.13
C SER A 36 -9.62 7.62 -4.30
N ASN A 37 -9.48 6.30 -4.16
CA ASN A 37 -9.47 5.37 -5.30
C ASN A 37 -10.85 5.45 -6.03
N PRO A 38 -11.07 5.03 -7.29
CA PRO A 38 -10.23 4.16 -8.11
C PRO A 38 -10.24 4.47 -9.63
N TYR A 39 -9.35 5.33 -10.13
CA TYR A 39 -8.99 5.29 -11.55
C TYR A 39 -7.50 5.55 -11.68
N PHE A 40 -6.81 4.46 -12.02
CA PHE A 40 -5.39 4.46 -12.33
C PHE A 40 -5.22 5.19 -13.66
N GLY A 41 -4.76 6.44 -13.59
CA GLY A 41 -4.40 7.28 -14.72
C GLY A 41 -2.97 7.76 -14.54
N ASP A 42 -2.22 7.72 -15.62
CA ASP A 42 -0.79 7.98 -15.75
C ASP A 42 -0.30 9.29 -15.09
N GLU A 43 0.99 9.31 -14.77
CA GLU A 43 1.79 10.54 -14.63
C GLU A 43 1.47 11.47 -13.44
N LEU A 44 2.02 11.18 -12.24
CA LEU A 44 2.22 12.24 -11.25
C LEU A 44 3.43 13.08 -11.68
N SER A 45 3.09 14.16 -12.36
CA SER A 45 3.96 15.23 -12.84
C SER A 45 4.97 15.68 -11.78
N ILE A 46 6.22 15.61 -12.21
CA ILE A 46 7.40 16.09 -11.52
C ILE A 46 7.24 17.61 -11.35
N VAL A 47 6.85 18.08 -10.16
CA VAL A 47 7.06 19.47 -9.78
C VAL A 47 8.55 19.59 -9.43
N GLN A 48 9.30 20.04 -10.42
CA GLN A 48 10.72 20.34 -10.33
C GLN A 48 10.90 21.61 -9.51
N THR A 49 11.27 21.46 -8.24
CA THR A 49 11.79 22.55 -7.40
C THR A 49 13.17 22.15 -6.91
N ASP A 50 14.13 23.04 -7.14
CA ASP A 50 15.57 22.87 -6.92
C ASP A 50 15.95 22.31 -5.54
N GLY A 51 16.90 21.37 -5.54
CA GLY A 51 17.67 20.95 -4.37
C GLY A 51 17.17 19.67 -3.69
N ALA A 52 17.71 18.52 -4.13
CA ALA A 52 17.44 17.16 -3.62
C ALA A 52 16.05 16.60 -3.99
N LEU A 53 15.96 16.04 -5.20
CA LEU A 53 14.89 15.13 -5.62
C LEU A 53 14.92 13.87 -4.73
N THR A 54 14.35 13.96 -3.53
CA THR A 54 14.00 12.76 -2.77
C THR A 54 12.86 12.12 -3.54
N THR A 55 13.15 11.11 -4.37
CA THR A 55 12.11 10.18 -4.81
C THR A 55 11.30 9.82 -3.57
N PRO A 56 9.97 9.98 -3.57
CA PRO A 56 9.18 9.56 -2.42
C PRO A 56 9.60 8.12 -2.13
N ASN A 57 9.97 7.82 -0.88
CA ASN A 57 10.38 6.48 -0.48
C ASN A 57 9.15 5.58 -0.56
N VAL A 58 8.76 5.19 -1.77
CA VAL A 58 7.58 4.41 -2.05
C VAL A 58 7.88 2.97 -1.64
N LEU A 59 7.19 2.52 -0.61
CA LEU A 59 7.28 1.15 -0.10
C LEU A 59 6.10 0.34 -0.64
N LYS A 60 6.40 -0.67 -1.44
CA LYS A 60 5.43 -1.64 -1.97
C LYS A 60 5.54 -2.93 -1.16
N PHE A 61 4.42 -3.49 -0.75
CA PHE A 61 4.36 -4.77 -0.04
C PHE A 61 3.06 -5.51 -0.35
N GLU A 62 3.07 -6.83 -0.16
CA GLU A 62 1.89 -7.68 -0.24
C GLU A 62 1.46 -8.09 1.17
N VAL A 63 0.16 -8.18 1.38
CA VAL A 63 -0.45 -8.70 2.60
C VAL A 63 -1.32 -9.88 2.24
N GLN A 64 -1.06 -11.01 2.88
CA GLN A 64 -1.79 -12.24 2.65
C GLN A 64 -2.22 -12.84 3.99
N LEU A 65 -3.53 -13.09 4.13
CA LEU A 65 -4.08 -13.77 5.30
C LEU A 65 -4.33 -15.24 4.97
N TYR A 66 -3.81 -16.14 5.80
CA TYR A 66 -4.00 -17.57 5.71
C TYR A 66 -4.81 -18.08 6.91
N LYS A 67 -5.73 -19.01 6.66
CA LYS A 67 -6.36 -19.79 7.72
C LYS A 67 -5.46 -20.98 8.06
N THR A 68 -5.16 -21.15 9.34
CA THR A 68 -4.41 -22.29 9.86
C THR A 68 -5.34 -23.20 10.66
N ARG A 69 -4.79 -24.13 11.47
CA ARG A 69 -5.60 -25.03 12.30
C ARG A 69 -6.22 -24.27 13.48
N GLN A 70 -7.32 -24.80 14.03
CA GLN A 70 -7.95 -24.29 15.28
C GLN A 70 -8.37 -22.81 15.21
N ASP A 71 -8.91 -22.36 14.07
CA ASP A 71 -9.34 -20.97 13.83
C ASP A 71 -8.26 -19.91 14.11
N LYS A 72 -6.98 -20.30 14.03
CA LYS A 72 -5.86 -19.37 14.03
C LYS A 72 -5.59 -18.88 12.62
N TYR A 73 -5.14 -17.65 12.51
CA TYR A 73 -4.79 -17.04 11.23
C TYR A 73 -3.35 -16.56 11.24
N LEU A 74 -2.69 -16.66 10.09
CA LEU A 74 -1.37 -16.11 9.85
C LEU A 74 -1.52 -14.93 8.89
N LEU A 75 -1.01 -13.77 9.28
CA LEU A 75 -0.90 -12.61 8.41
C LEU A 75 0.55 -12.50 7.93
N ASP A 76 0.77 -12.76 6.65
CA ASP A 76 2.07 -12.62 6.00
C ASP A 76 2.21 -11.23 5.37
N LEU A 77 3.41 -10.65 5.49
CA LEU A 77 3.75 -9.34 4.93
C LEU A 77 5.07 -9.47 4.15
N GLN A 78 4.97 -9.35 2.83
CA GLN A 78 6.13 -9.49 1.95
C GLN A 78 6.44 -8.16 1.28
N ARG A 79 7.66 -7.65 1.46
CA ARG A 79 8.12 -6.49 0.67
C ARG A 79 8.19 -6.87 -0.80
N ILE A 80 7.57 -6.07 -1.67
CA ILE A 80 7.66 -6.23 -3.11
C ILE A 80 8.76 -5.30 -3.60
N GLN A 81 9.85 -5.87 -4.12
CA GLN A 81 10.83 -5.11 -4.90
C GLN A 81 10.30 -4.94 -6.32
N GLY A 82 10.28 -3.71 -6.81
CA GLY A 82 9.89 -3.40 -8.18
C GLY A 82 10.25 -1.96 -8.51
N THR A 83 11.03 -1.81 -9.58
CA THR A 83 11.40 -0.54 -10.24
C THR A 83 10.18 0.34 -10.49
#